data_AF-A0A926BJY7-F1
#
_entry.id   AF-A0A926BJY7-F1
#
_cell.length_a   1.000
_cell.length_b   1.000
_cell.length_c   1.000
_cell.angle_alpha   90.00
_cell.angle_beta   90.00
_cell.angle_gamma   90.00
#
_symmetry.space_group_name_H-M   'P 1'
#
loop_
_entity.id
_entity.type
_entity.pdbx_description
1 polymer ?
#
loop_
_entity_poly.entity_id
_entity_poly.type
_entity_poly.pdbx_seq_one_letter_code
_entity_poly.pdbx_strand_id
1 'polypeptide(L)'
;MYGSPDLVIEIVSPNDRPSDLLPLEADYRSIGVSEIVFVDPQKKRVRHLRKNGVDYDESFLTTGSLRLVTVPGFVIEVEWLFDDNKPNPYETTQTMIAALNP
;
A
#
# COMPACT_ATOMS: atom_id res chain seq x y z
N MET A 1 -8.51 -10.38 -20.20
CA MET A 1 -7.24 -9.77 -19.74
C MET A 1 -6.96 -10.37 -18.38
N TYR A 2 -5.94 -11.22 -18.22
CA TYR A 2 -5.56 -11.75 -16.91
C TYR A 2 -4.06 -11.53 -16.74
N GLY A 3 -3.71 -10.36 -16.23
CA GLY A 3 -2.37 -10.06 -15.74
C GLY A 3 -2.48 -9.85 -14.23
N SER A 4 -1.49 -10.32 -13.49
CA SER A 4 -1.33 -9.94 -12.08
C SER A 4 -1.16 -8.42 -12.00
N PRO A 5 -1.76 -7.75 -11.00
CA PRO A 5 -1.49 -6.34 -10.79
C PRO A 5 -0.01 -6.13 -10.44
N ASP A 6 0.56 -5.01 -10.90
CA ASP A 6 1.92 -4.64 -10.52
C ASP A 6 2.00 -4.24 -9.04
N LEU A 7 0.96 -3.58 -8.54
CA LEU A 7 0.85 -3.09 -7.16
C LEU A 7 -0.43 -3.58 -6.48
N VAL A 8 -0.29 -4.03 -5.24
CA VAL A 8 -1.41 -4.22 -4.31
C VAL A 8 -1.16 -3.39 -3.05
N ILE A 9 -2.17 -2.66 -2.60
CA ILE A 9 -2.19 -2.01 -1.29
C ILE A 9 -3.34 -2.62 -0.48
N GLU A 10 -3.00 -3.29 0.61
CA GLU A 10 -3.93 -3.94 1.52
C GLU A 10 -3.99 -3.14 2.84
N ILE A 11 -5.19 -2.71 3.24
CA ILE A 11 -5.39 -2.03 4.53
C ILE A 11 -5.89 -3.06 5.52
N VAL A 12 -5.04 -3.44 6.47
CA VAL A 12 -5.36 -4.46 7.48
C VAL A 12 -6.53 -3.97 8.34
N SER A 13 -7.59 -4.77 8.39
CA SER A 13 -8.76 -4.46 9.19
C SER A 13 -8.50 -4.76 10.66
N PRO A 14 -9.17 -4.03 11.58
CA PRO A 14 -9.04 -4.24 13.03
C PRO A 14 -9.25 -5.68 13.53
N ASN A 15 -10.01 -6.49 12.78
CA ASN A 15 -10.40 -7.84 13.14
C ASN A 15 -9.61 -8.92 12.39
N ASP A 16 -8.71 -8.54 11.47
CA ASP A 16 -7.94 -9.51 10.69
C ASP A 16 -6.92 -10.20 11.57
N ARG A 17 -6.89 -11.53 11.47
CA ARG A 17 -5.91 -12.33 12.21
C ARG A 17 -4.69 -12.60 11.32
N PRO A 18 -3.51 -12.87 11.91
CA PRO A 18 -2.36 -13.32 11.14
C PRO A 18 -2.67 -14.54 10.25
N SER A 19 -3.58 -15.42 10.68
CA SER A 19 -4.03 -16.58 9.91
C SER A 19 -4.78 -16.23 8.63
N ASP A 20 -5.35 -15.03 8.55
CA ASP A 20 -6.14 -14.57 7.40
C ASP A 20 -5.25 -13.82 6.40
N LEU A 21 -4.24 -13.10 6.92
CA LEU A 21 -3.28 -12.35 6.11
C LEU A 21 -2.25 -13.24 5.41
N LEU A 22 -1.86 -14.37 6.02
CA LEU A 22 -0.86 -15.27 5.45
C LEU A 22 -1.32 -15.92 4.13
N PRO A 23 -2.54 -16.51 4.03
CA PRO A 23 -3.07 -17.00 2.76
C PRO A 23 -3.22 -15.90 1.72
N LEU A 24 -3.69 -14.72 2.11
CA LEU A 24 -3.88 -13.58 1.20
C LEU A 24 -2.55 -13.13 0.57
N GLU A 25 -1.51 -13.01 1.40
CA GLU A 25 -0.16 -12.73 0.91
C GLU A 25 0.34 -13.82 -0.03
N ALA A 26 0.14 -15.10 0.33
CA ALA A 26 0.53 -16.23 -0.51
C ALA A 26 -0.15 -16.19 -1.88
N ASP A 27 -1.43 -15.83 -1.93
CA ASP A 27 -2.18 -15.67 -3.19
C ASP A 27 -1.55 -14.59 -4.08
N TYR A 28 -1.25 -13.41 -3.52
CA TYR A 28 -0.58 -12.33 -4.27
C TYR A 28 0.82 -12.73 -4.77
N ARG A 29 1.59 -13.42 -3.94
CA ARG A 29 2.90 -13.96 -4.35
C ARG A 29 2.75 -15.00 -5.46
N SER A 30 1.74 -15.86 -5.40
CA SER A 30 1.51 -16.95 -6.36
C SER A 30 1.18 -16.45 -7.77
N ILE A 31 0.44 -15.34 -7.86
CA ILE A 31 0.16 -14.67 -9.14
C ILE A 31 1.29 -13.69 -9.52
N GLY A 32 2.25 -13.46 -8.63
CA GLY A 32 3.50 -12.78 -8.93
C GLY A 32 3.40 -11.25 -8.92
N VAL A 33 2.54 -10.66 -8.09
CA VAL A 33 2.44 -9.20 -7.87
C VAL A 33 3.81 -8.58 -7.61
N SER A 34 4.18 -7.51 -8.31
CA SER A 34 5.53 -6.94 -8.24
C SER A 34 5.81 -6.21 -6.92
N GLU A 35 4.80 -5.54 -6.36
CA GLU A 35 4.90 -4.74 -5.14
C GLU A 35 3.63 -4.91 -4.29
N ILE A 36 3.80 -5.26 -3.02
CA ILE A 36 2.70 -5.47 -2.08
C ILE A 36 2.94 -4.60 -0.85
N VAL A 37 1.95 -3.79 -0.49
CA VAL A 37 2.01 -2.89 0.66
C VAL A 37 0.88 -3.24 1.60
N PHE A 38 1.20 -3.70 2.80
CA PHE A 38 0.23 -3.84 3.88
C PHE A 38 0.32 -2.62 4.79
N VAL A 39 -0.79 -1.92 4.97
CA VAL A 39 -0.92 -0.82 5.94
C VAL A 39 -1.68 -1.34 7.13
N ASP A 40 -1.08 -1.28 8.32
CA ASP A 40 -1.69 -1.67 9.59
C ASP A 40 -1.96 -0.42 10.44
N PRO A 41 -3.19 0.13 10.44
CA PRO A 41 -3.52 1.34 11.20
C PRO A 41 -3.44 1.13 12.71
N GLN A 42 -3.71 -0.09 13.21
CA GLN A 42 -3.65 -0.39 14.64
C GLN A 42 -2.22 -0.37 15.15
N LYS A 43 -1.28 -0.92 14.38
CA LYS A 43 0.15 -0.92 14.71
C LYS A 43 0.88 0.32 14.20
N LYS A 44 0.20 1.22 13.48
CA LYS A 44 0.77 2.39 12.80
C LYS A 44 2.04 2.04 12.02
N ARG A 45 1.93 1.02 11.18
CA ARG A 45 3.07 0.42 10.47
C ARG A 45 2.69 0.01 9.06
N VAL A 46 3.59 0.27 8.14
CA VAL A 46 3.55 -0.25 6.77
C VAL A 46 4.54 -1.39 6.63
N ARG A 47 4.12 -2.48 6.00
CA ARG A 47 4.98 -3.58 5.57
C ARG A 47 5.01 -3.59 4.04
N HIS A 48 6.19 -3.42 3.49
CA HIS A 48 6.41 -3.26 2.06
C HIS A 48 7.23 -4.43 1.54
N LEU A 49 6.63 -5.19 0.62
CA LEU A 49 7.23 -6.34 -0.04
C LEU A 49 7.45 -6.02 -1.51
N ARG A 50 8.68 -6.23 -1.98
CA ARG A 50 9.05 -6.03 -3.39
C ARG A 50 9.57 -7.32 -3.98
N LYS A 51 9.03 -7.73 -5.11
CA LYS A 51 9.44 -8.94 -5.79
C LYS A 51 10.90 -8.81 -6.25
N ASN A 52 11.71 -9.80 -5.92
CA ASN A 52 13.11 -9.91 -6.29
C ASN A 52 13.36 -11.33 -6.81
N GLY A 53 13.25 -11.50 -8.14
CA GLY A 53 13.26 -12.81 -8.76
C GLY A 53 12.02 -13.64 -8.38
N VAL A 54 12.25 -14.75 -7.67
CA VAL A 54 11.19 -15.66 -7.17
C VAL A 54 10.73 -15.33 -5.75
N ASP A 55 11.48 -14.48 -5.04
CA ASP A 55 11.25 -14.11 -3.65
C ASP A 55 10.80 -12.64 -3.52
N TYR A 56 10.65 -12.17 -2.28
CA TYR A 56 10.31 -10.79 -1.96
C TYR A 56 11.26 -10.22 -0.91
N ASP A 57 11.81 -9.04 -1.20
CA ASP A 57 12.48 -8.22 -0.19
C ASP A 57 11.41 -7.55 0.68
N GLU A 58 11.51 -7.69 1.99
CA GLU A 58 10.57 -7.15 2.95
C GLU A 58 11.18 -6.01 3.77
N SER A 59 10.40 -4.96 4.00
CA SER A 59 10.76 -3.85 4.88
C SER A 59 9.56 -3.37 5.67
N PHE A 60 9.82 -2.78 6.83
CA PHE A 60 8.79 -2.21 7.69
C PHE A 60 9.08 -0.74 7.91
N LEU A 61 8.06 0.10 7.75
CA LEU A 61 8.14 1.53 7.98
C LEU A 61 7.10 1.95 9.01
N THR A 62 7.52 2.72 10.00
CA THR A 62 6.62 3.41 10.93
C THR A 62 6.68 4.93 10.76
N THR A 63 7.70 5.43 10.05
CA THR A 63 7.98 6.84 9.76
C THR A 63 8.76 6.97 8.44
N GLY A 64 8.85 8.18 7.90
CA GLY A 64 9.60 8.51 6.69
C GLY A 64 8.85 8.15 5.40
N SER A 65 9.58 8.18 4.28
CA SER A 65 8.96 8.09 2.96
C SER A 65 8.87 6.65 2.43
N LEU A 66 7.64 6.19 2.15
CA LEU A 66 7.37 5.02 1.30
C LEU A 66 7.41 5.45 -0.16
N ARG A 67 8.36 4.91 -0.92
CA ARG A 67 8.43 5.09 -2.38
C ARG A 67 7.90 3.86 -3.08
N LEU A 68 6.88 4.02 -3.92
CA LEU A 68 6.36 2.94 -4.76
C LEU A 68 7.23 2.82 -6.01
N VAL A 69 7.76 1.63 -6.24
CA VAL A 69 8.64 1.34 -7.40
C VAL A 69 7.81 1.14 -8.66
N THR A 70 6.63 0.53 -8.51
CA THR A 70 5.70 0.24 -9.62
C THR A 70 4.95 1.47 -10.12
N VAL A 71 4.90 2.54 -9.30
CA VAL A 71 4.33 3.84 -9.68
C VAL A 71 5.41 4.92 -9.54
N PRO A 72 6.25 5.11 -10.57
CA PRO A 72 7.39 6.03 -10.50
C PRO A 72 6.98 7.44 -10.11
N GLY A 73 7.74 8.03 -9.18
CA GLY A 73 7.47 9.37 -8.66
C GLY A 73 6.43 9.42 -7.54
N PHE A 74 5.72 8.33 -7.26
CA PHE A 74 4.78 8.28 -6.16
C PHE A 74 5.49 8.00 -4.83
N VAL A 75 5.37 8.95 -3.91
CA VAL A 75 5.98 8.91 -2.58
C VAL A 75 4.92 9.27 -1.56
N ILE A 76 4.84 8.49 -0.49
CA ILE A 76 3.93 8.69 0.62
C ILE A 76 4.76 8.88 1.89
N GLU A 77 4.55 9.97 2.62
CA GLU A 77 5.07 10.06 3.99
C GLU A 77 4.22 9.15 4.89
N VAL A 78 4.85 8.17 5.51
CA VAL A 78 4.16 7.08 6.23
C VAL A 78 3.33 7.62 7.39
N GLU A 79 3.79 8.69 8.03
CA GLU A 79 3.10 9.39 9.11
C GLU A 79 1.71 9.89 8.69
N TRP A 80 1.54 10.33 7.44
CA TRP A 80 0.25 10.84 6.94
C TRP A 80 -0.84 9.77 6.92
N LEU A 81 -0.47 8.49 6.76
CA LEU A 81 -1.41 7.38 6.74
C LEU A 81 -2.09 7.16 8.11
N PHE A 82 -1.43 7.58 9.19
CA PHE A 82 -1.85 7.32 10.57
C PHE A 82 -2.21 8.58 11.36
N ASP A 83 -2.19 9.75 10.72
CA ASP A 83 -2.64 11.00 11.32
C ASP A 83 -4.17 11.03 11.41
N ASP A 84 -4.73 11.44 12.55
CA ASP A 84 -6.18 11.55 12.73
C ASP A 84 -6.77 12.75 11.97
N ASN A 85 -5.95 13.76 11.66
CA ASN A 85 -6.34 14.95 10.91
C ASN A 85 -6.24 14.73 9.40
N LYS A 86 -7.02 13.79 8.88
CA LYS A 86 -7.04 13.50 7.44
C LYS A 86 -7.80 14.58 6.68
N PRO A 87 -7.36 14.96 5.47
CA PRO A 87 -8.10 15.89 4.64
C PRO A 87 -9.46 15.28 4.26
N ASN A 88 -10.47 16.13 4.03
CA ASN A 88 -11.78 15.66 3.60
C ASN A 88 -11.66 14.98 2.22
N PRO A 89 -12.06 13.70 2.08
CA PRO A 89 -11.81 12.94 0.86
C PRO A 89 -12.60 13.51 -0.33
N TYR A 90 -13.81 14.01 -0.11
CA TYR A 90 -14.63 14.60 -1.17
C TYR A 90 -13.99 15.90 -1.68
N GLU A 91 -13.71 16.84 -0.79
CA GLU A 91 -13.12 18.14 -1.15
C GLU A 91 -11.75 17.98 -1.82
N THR A 92 -10.91 17.08 -1.29
CA THR A 92 -9.60 16.76 -1.87
C THR A 92 -9.74 16.20 -3.28
N THR A 93 -10.64 15.23 -3.48
CA THR A 93 -10.86 14.62 -4.79
C THR A 93 -11.37 15.66 -5.80
N GLN A 94 -12.32 16.52 -5.42
CA GLN A 94 -12.81 17.59 -6.28
C GLN A 94 -11.71 18.57 -6.68
N THR A 95 -10.86 18.95 -5.72
CA THR A 95 -9.71 19.84 -5.96
C THR A 95 -8.73 19.23 -6.95
N MET A 96 -8.42 17.93 -6.81
CA MET A 96 -7.53 17.22 -7.73
C MET A 96 -8.13 17.11 -9.14
N ILE A 97 -9.42 16.79 -9.27
CA ILE A 97 -10.11 16.71 -10.56
C ILE A 97 -10.11 18.07 -11.27
N ALA A 98 -10.37 19.15 -10.54
CA ALA A 98 -10.32 20.50 -11.08
C ALA A 98 -8.91 20.86 -11.57
N ALA A 99 -7.86 20.51 -10.81
CA ALA A 99 -6.47 20.76 -11.21
C ALA A 99 -6.04 19.99 -12.48
N LEU A 100 -6.69 18.87 -12.81
CA LEU A 100 -6.44 18.09 -14.02
C LEU A 100 -7.14 18.64 -15.26
N ASN A 101 -8.13 19.54 -15.10
CA ASN A 101 -8.89 20.15 -16.19
C ASN A 101 -8.85 21.69 -16.06
N PRO A 102 -7.70 22.31 -16.38
CA PRO A 102 -7.48 23.75 -16.18
C PRO A 102 -8.39 24.64 -17.03
#